data_AF-A0A6J1QRG2-F1
#
_entry.id   AF-A0A6J1QRG2-F1
#
_cell.length_a   1.000
_cell.length_b   1.000
_cell.length_c   1.000
_cell.angle_alpha   90.00
_cell.angle_beta   90.00
_cell.angle_gamma   90.00
#
_symmetry.space_group_name_H-M   'P 1'
#
loop_
_entity.id
_entity.type
_entity.pdbx_description
1 polymer ?
#
loop_
_entity_poly.entity_id
_entity_poly.type
_entity_poly.pdbx_seq_one_letter_code
_entity_poly.pdbx_strand_id
1 'polypeptide(L)'
;MFPPKGKFYTKKKDMFGNIEKMDVRKEWERVLKIAKPELITKKWAVCSLHFDRSDYVLPDVPAKRRVLQKTAIPKYNLPQRQQSEEEKVVEEKKKKNEKNRETRRINREKLKESKDHVQDLYKLVMDHQAQQSEDLEDIQCNEEGEPNLSSPFVDAGTQTDSGVSGCEPTFVNKDVQIGSINVCHLIKNDKDLSIMTGIENFGILNAIVDILNTVSSIQLKSHLMITNQK
;
A
#
# COMPACT_ATOMS: atom_id res chain seq x y z
N MET A 1 21.58 20.22 -22.43
CA MET A 1 21.82 21.21 -21.37
C MET A 1 20.68 21.10 -20.37
N PHE A 2 20.97 21.11 -19.08
CA PHE A 2 19.97 21.02 -18.02
C PHE A 2 19.11 22.31 -17.94
N PRO A 3 17.79 22.22 -17.70
CA PRO A 3 16.93 23.40 -17.62
C PRO A 3 17.31 24.34 -16.44
N PRO A 4 17.16 25.66 -16.60
CA PRO A 4 17.33 26.62 -15.51
C PRO A 4 16.11 26.65 -14.58
N LYS A 5 16.33 26.83 -13.27
CA LYS A 5 15.29 26.92 -12.23
C LYS A 5 14.23 27.98 -12.59
N GLY A 6 12.95 27.66 -12.38
CA GLY A 6 11.82 28.60 -12.45
C GLY A 6 11.44 29.16 -13.83
N LYS A 7 12.14 28.82 -14.93
CA LYS A 7 11.88 29.40 -16.25
C LYS A 7 10.85 28.64 -17.10
N PHE A 8 10.69 27.35 -16.89
CA PHE A 8 9.83 26.49 -17.72
C PHE A 8 8.96 25.62 -16.84
N TYR A 9 7.69 25.46 -17.24
CA TYR A 9 6.67 24.74 -16.47
C TYR A 9 5.99 23.71 -17.37
N THR A 10 5.73 22.53 -16.82
CA THR A 10 4.96 21.47 -17.44
C THR A 10 3.59 21.31 -16.74
N LYS A 11 2.64 20.71 -17.44
CA LYS A 11 1.34 20.32 -16.88
C LYS A 11 1.39 18.84 -16.52
N LYS A 12 1.13 18.50 -15.26
CA LYS A 12 1.13 17.12 -14.77
C LYS A 12 -0.23 16.79 -14.18
N LYS A 13 -0.76 15.60 -14.50
CA LYS A 13 -1.96 15.09 -13.82
C LYS A 13 -1.55 14.41 -12.52
N ASP A 14 -2.23 14.78 -11.45
CA ASP A 14 -2.17 14.09 -10.17
C ASP A 14 -3.12 12.86 -10.16
N MET A 15 -3.05 12.02 -9.12
CA MET A 15 -3.88 10.82 -8.95
C MET A 15 -5.38 11.14 -8.99
N PHE A 16 -5.78 12.31 -8.49
CA PHE A 16 -7.16 12.81 -8.52
C PHE A 16 -7.55 13.48 -9.86
N GLY A 17 -6.74 13.33 -10.92
CA GLY A 17 -7.00 13.87 -12.26
C GLY A 17 -6.70 15.37 -12.43
N ASN A 18 -6.57 16.11 -11.32
CA ASN A 18 -6.21 17.53 -11.27
C ASN A 18 -4.90 17.83 -12.03
N ILE A 19 -4.85 18.98 -12.71
CA ILE A 19 -3.69 19.40 -13.52
C ILE A 19 -2.85 20.42 -12.75
N GLU A 20 -1.72 19.97 -12.20
CA GLU A 20 -0.73 20.82 -11.53
C GLU A 20 0.25 21.45 -12.54
N LYS A 21 0.77 22.65 -12.20
CA LYS A 21 1.79 23.37 -12.96
C LYS A 21 3.16 23.24 -12.28
N MET A 22 3.98 22.31 -12.75
CA MET A 22 5.25 21.91 -12.12
C MET A 22 6.47 22.50 -12.84
N ASP A 23 7.52 22.91 -12.11
CA ASP A 23 8.80 23.35 -12.71
C ASP A 23 9.46 22.16 -13.44
N VAL A 24 9.75 22.33 -14.73
CA VAL A 24 10.38 21.30 -15.59
C VAL A 24 11.71 20.84 -14.99
N ARG A 25 12.47 21.74 -14.35
CA ARG A 25 13.74 21.40 -13.73
C ARG A 25 13.56 20.51 -12.50
N LYS A 26 12.59 20.80 -11.62
CA LYS A 26 12.27 19.93 -10.48
C LYS A 26 11.87 18.53 -10.95
N GLU A 27 11.08 18.47 -12.03
CA GLU A 27 10.68 17.19 -12.61
C GLU A 27 11.88 16.43 -13.21
N TRP A 28 12.83 17.09 -13.90
CA TRP A 28 14.08 16.45 -14.34
C TRP A 28 14.92 15.94 -13.15
N GLU A 29 15.07 16.73 -12.08
CA GLU A 29 15.82 16.37 -10.87
C GLU A 29 15.21 15.12 -10.19
N ARG A 30 13.87 15.06 -10.10
CA ARG A 30 13.11 13.90 -9.60
C ARG A 30 13.23 12.66 -10.50
N VAL A 31 13.03 12.84 -11.80
CA VAL A 31 13.01 11.78 -12.83
C VAL A 31 14.38 11.10 -12.97
N LEU A 32 15.45 11.89 -12.94
CA LEU A 32 16.83 11.40 -13.02
C LEU A 32 17.40 10.99 -11.65
N LYS A 33 16.61 11.09 -10.58
CA LYS A 33 16.96 10.74 -9.19
C LYS A 33 18.26 11.39 -8.69
N ILE A 34 18.45 12.67 -8.99
CA ILE A 34 19.70 13.37 -8.66
C ILE A 34 19.71 13.72 -7.17
N ALA A 35 20.41 12.91 -6.37
CA ALA A 35 20.45 13.03 -4.90
C ALA A 35 21.07 14.35 -4.38
N LYS A 36 21.87 15.06 -5.20
CA LYS A 36 22.51 16.34 -4.84
C LYS A 36 22.23 17.40 -5.92
N PRO A 37 21.01 17.98 -5.99
CA PRO A 37 20.61 18.89 -7.08
C PRO A 37 21.37 20.22 -7.09
N GLU A 38 22.06 20.56 -6.01
CA GLU A 38 22.93 21.74 -5.88
C GLU A 38 24.18 21.66 -6.75
N LEU A 39 24.70 20.44 -7.00
CA LEU A 39 25.90 20.22 -7.82
C LEU A 39 25.64 20.38 -9.34
N ILE A 40 24.37 20.53 -9.74
CA ILE A 40 23.93 20.60 -11.15
C ILE A 40 24.31 21.97 -11.75
N THR A 41 25.55 22.04 -12.19
CA THR A 41 26.19 23.17 -12.86
C THR A 41 25.61 23.40 -14.27
N LYS A 42 25.69 24.63 -14.80
CA LYS A 42 25.25 25.01 -16.17
C LYS A 42 25.78 24.11 -17.30
N LYS A 43 26.91 23.42 -17.09
CA LYS A 43 27.54 22.47 -18.03
C LYS A 43 26.81 21.12 -18.12
N TRP A 44 25.94 20.77 -17.17
CA TRP A 44 25.25 19.48 -17.14
C TRP A 44 24.35 19.30 -18.38
N ALA A 45 24.35 18.08 -18.91
CA ALA A 45 23.52 17.67 -20.04
C ALA A 45 23.00 16.25 -19.81
N VAL A 46 21.89 15.94 -20.48
CA VAL A 46 21.26 14.61 -20.49
C VAL A 46 21.33 14.14 -21.94
N CYS A 47 21.67 12.87 -22.16
CA CYS A 47 21.78 12.29 -23.49
C CYS A 47 20.44 12.28 -24.21
N SER A 48 20.45 12.38 -25.55
CA SER A 48 19.24 12.33 -26.38
C SER A 48 18.42 11.05 -26.18
N LEU A 49 19.09 9.94 -25.85
CA LEU A 49 18.50 8.61 -25.61
C LEU A 49 17.50 8.54 -24.42
N HIS A 50 17.37 9.60 -23.63
CA HIS A 50 16.35 9.68 -22.57
C HIS A 50 15.05 10.36 -23.01
N PHE A 51 15.00 10.95 -24.20
CA PHE A 51 13.85 11.71 -24.73
C PHE A 51 13.23 10.99 -25.93
N ASP A 52 11.93 11.19 -26.15
CA ASP A 52 11.27 10.74 -27.36
C ASP A 52 11.72 11.60 -28.56
N ARG A 53 11.61 11.07 -29.78
CA ARG A 53 11.60 11.88 -31.00
C ARG A 53 10.50 12.96 -30.91
N SER A 54 9.34 12.63 -30.32
CA SER A 54 8.23 13.58 -30.13
C SER A 54 8.53 14.74 -29.18
N ASP A 55 9.54 14.63 -28.29
CA ASP A 55 9.95 15.69 -27.36
C ASP A 55 10.83 16.79 -28.01
N TYR A 56 11.20 16.63 -29.29
CA TYR A 56 11.96 17.61 -30.05
C TYR A 56 11.05 18.63 -30.75
N VAL A 57 11.62 19.81 -31.02
CA VAL A 57 11.02 20.83 -31.89
C VAL A 57 11.27 20.41 -33.35
N LEU A 58 10.19 20.29 -34.14
CA LEU A 58 10.20 19.89 -35.55
C LEU A 58 10.95 18.56 -35.83
N PRO A 59 10.46 17.42 -35.30
CA PRO A 59 11.17 16.14 -35.32
C PRO A 59 11.42 15.49 -36.69
N ASP A 60 10.73 15.97 -37.73
CA ASP A 60 10.79 15.46 -39.10
C ASP A 60 11.45 16.45 -40.08
N VAL A 61 11.73 17.68 -39.64
CA VAL A 61 12.43 18.68 -40.46
C VAL A 61 13.95 18.48 -40.32
N PRO A 62 14.71 18.40 -41.43
CA PRO A 62 16.16 18.25 -41.39
C PRO A 62 16.87 19.56 -40.96
N ALA A 63 16.88 19.81 -39.65
CA ALA A 63 17.54 20.96 -39.05
C ALA A 63 19.00 20.67 -38.66
N LYS A 64 19.91 21.64 -38.86
CA LYS A 64 21.36 21.58 -38.49
C LYS A 64 21.60 21.26 -37.00
N ARG A 65 20.61 21.50 -36.13
CA ARG A 65 20.63 21.11 -34.72
C ARG A 65 19.21 20.80 -34.23
N ARG A 66 18.98 19.59 -33.72
CA ARG A 66 17.73 19.25 -33.01
C ARG A 66 17.71 19.93 -31.63
N VAL A 67 16.56 20.48 -31.26
CA VAL A 67 16.34 21.21 -30.00
C VAL A 67 15.16 20.58 -29.27
N LEU A 68 15.29 20.33 -27.96
CA LEU A 68 14.18 19.83 -27.13
C LEU A 68 13.13 20.92 -26.90
N GLN A 69 11.87 20.52 -26.79
CA GLN A 69 10.79 21.41 -26.38
C GLN A 69 11.02 21.93 -24.95
N LYS A 70 10.55 23.15 -24.64
CA LYS A 70 10.70 23.77 -23.30
C LYS A 70 10.03 22.96 -22.18
N THR A 71 9.07 22.12 -22.55
CA THR A 71 8.28 21.21 -21.70
C THR A 71 8.77 19.75 -21.71
N ALA A 72 9.82 19.43 -22.48
CA ALA A 72 10.34 18.07 -22.59
C ALA A 72 10.87 17.57 -21.23
N ILE A 73 10.59 16.32 -20.91
CA ILE A 73 10.99 15.63 -19.68
C ILE A 73 11.66 14.31 -20.09
N PRO A 74 12.76 13.87 -19.46
CA PRO A 74 13.31 12.54 -19.70
C PRO A 74 12.27 11.45 -19.38
N LYS A 75 12.10 10.47 -20.26
CA LYS A 75 11.15 9.34 -20.10
C LYS A 75 11.84 7.99 -20.17
N TYR A 76 12.86 7.87 -21.00
CA TYR A 76 13.51 6.59 -21.31
C TYR A 76 14.81 6.40 -20.56
N ASN A 77 15.20 5.15 -20.36
CA ASN A 77 16.50 4.76 -19.76
C ASN A 77 16.77 5.46 -18.41
N LEU A 78 15.70 5.68 -17.64
CA LEU A 78 15.77 6.28 -16.31
C LEU A 78 16.37 5.26 -15.33
N PRO A 79 17.10 5.69 -14.28
CA PRO A 79 17.63 4.76 -13.29
C PRO A 79 16.47 4.02 -12.62
N GLN A 80 16.33 2.72 -12.89
CA GLN A 80 15.31 1.89 -12.23
C GLN A 80 15.54 1.92 -10.72
N ARG A 81 14.47 1.82 -9.91
CA ARG A 81 14.66 1.58 -8.48
C ARG A 81 15.09 0.12 -8.39
N GLN A 82 16.29 -0.15 -7.90
CA GLN A 82 16.59 -1.49 -7.41
C GLN A 82 15.63 -1.75 -6.26
N GLN A 83 14.62 -2.59 -6.51
CA GLN A 83 13.75 -3.10 -5.46
C GLN A 83 14.65 -3.86 -4.48
N SER A 84 14.51 -3.58 -3.18
CA SER A 84 15.13 -4.45 -2.18
C SER A 84 14.58 -5.87 -2.34
N GLU A 85 15.33 -6.86 -1.90
CA GLU A 85 14.88 -8.25 -2.01
C GLU A 85 13.58 -8.47 -1.22
N GLU A 86 13.36 -7.67 -0.18
CA GLU A 86 12.12 -7.58 0.59
C GLU A 86 10.94 -7.10 -0.27
N GLU A 87 11.10 -6.04 -1.07
CA GLU A 87 10.03 -5.56 -1.98
C GLU A 87 9.64 -6.64 -3.00
N LYS A 88 10.62 -7.42 -3.50
CA LYS A 88 10.35 -8.56 -4.40
C LYS A 88 9.63 -9.70 -3.68
N VAL A 89 10.08 -10.07 -2.49
CA VAL A 89 9.45 -11.12 -1.65
C VAL A 89 8.03 -10.75 -1.25
N VAL A 90 7.74 -9.47 -0.99
CA VAL A 90 6.37 -8.98 -0.74
C VAL A 90 5.51 -9.09 -1.99
N GLU A 91 6.04 -8.73 -3.16
CA GLU A 91 5.35 -8.81 -4.45
C GLU A 91 5.03 -10.27 -4.85
N GLU A 92 5.94 -11.20 -4.60
CA GLU A 92 5.71 -12.65 -4.78
C GLU A 92 4.69 -13.20 -3.79
N LYS A 93 4.77 -12.81 -2.50
CA LYS A 93 3.79 -13.18 -1.48
C LYS A 93 2.37 -12.71 -1.87
N LYS A 94 2.21 -11.50 -2.41
CA LYS A 94 0.94 -11.01 -2.97
C LYS A 94 0.45 -11.92 -4.11
N LYS A 95 1.29 -12.18 -5.12
CA LYS A 95 0.94 -13.02 -6.29
C LYS A 95 0.57 -14.45 -5.90
N LYS A 96 1.24 -15.05 -4.91
CA LYS A 96 0.90 -16.36 -4.36
C LYS A 96 -0.44 -16.34 -3.60
N ASN A 97 -0.70 -15.29 -2.82
CA ASN A 97 -1.95 -15.16 -2.07
C ASN A 97 -3.16 -14.95 -3.01
N GLU A 98 -2.98 -14.21 -4.11
CA GLU A 98 -4.05 -13.99 -5.09
C GLU A 98 -4.41 -15.26 -5.87
N LYS A 99 -3.40 -16.03 -6.30
CA LYS A 99 -3.65 -17.39 -6.85
C LYS A 99 -4.39 -18.29 -5.87
N ASN A 100 -4.03 -18.25 -4.57
CA ASN A 100 -4.73 -19.01 -3.53
C ASN A 100 -6.19 -18.56 -3.33
N ARG A 101 -6.51 -17.28 -3.55
CA ARG A 101 -7.89 -16.76 -3.51
C ARG A 101 -8.71 -17.29 -4.68
N GLU A 102 -8.15 -17.24 -5.89
CA GLU A 102 -8.86 -17.69 -7.09
C GLU A 102 -9.12 -19.21 -7.05
N THR A 103 -8.15 -20.03 -6.64
CA THR A 103 -8.38 -21.47 -6.44
C THR A 103 -9.46 -21.75 -5.39
N ARG A 104 -9.52 -20.96 -4.31
CA ARG A 104 -10.59 -21.07 -3.30
C ARG A 104 -11.96 -20.65 -3.83
N ARG A 105 -12.02 -19.73 -4.79
CA ARG A 105 -13.25 -19.33 -5.48
C ARG A 105 -13.75 -20.47 -6.37
N ILE A 106 -12.91 -20.94 -7.30
CA ILE A 106 -13.24 -22.02 -8.24
C ILE A 106 -13.70 -23.29 -7.48
N ASN A 107 -13.03 -23.64 -6.38
CA ASN A 107 -13.42 -24.81 -5.57
C ASN A 107 -14.76 -24.62 -4.84
N ARG A 108 -15.18 -23.39 -4.52
CA ARG A 108 -16.50 -23.10 -3.95
C ARG A 108 -17.60 -23.15 -5.00
N GLU A 109 -17.31 -22.72 -6.22
CA GLU A 109 -18.23 -22.77 -7.37
C GLU A 109 -18.50 -24.25 -7.73
N LYS A 110 -17.46 -25.07 -7.88
CA LYS A 110 -17.58 -26.54 -8.10
C LYS A 110 -18.32 -27.29 -7.00
N LEU A 111 -18.16 -26.89 -5.74
CA LEU A 111 -18.88 -27.53 -4.63
C LEU A 111 -20.39 -27.28 -4.70
N LYS A 112 -20.82 -26.10 -5.18
CA LYS A 112 -22.24 -25.84 -5.44
C LYS A 112 -22.77 -26.72 -6.56
N GLU A 113 -22.11 -26.73 -7.72
CA GLU A 113 -22.46 -27.58 -8.87
C GLU A 113 -22.68 -29.05 -8.46
N SER A 114 -21.78 -29.59 -7.60
CA SER A 114 -21.93 -30.96 -7.08
C SER A 114 -23.11 -31.16 -6.11
N LYS A 115 -23.45 -30.14 -5.31
CA LYS A 115 -24.55 -30.21 -4.35
C LYS A 115 -25.90 -30.07 -5.06
N ASP A 116 -25.99 -29.13 -6.00
CA ASP A 116 -27.19 -28.86 -6.77
C ASP A 116 -27.58 -30.11 -7.58
N HIS A 117 -26.60 -30.78 -8.23
CA HIS A 117 -26.80 -32.05 -8.91
C HIS A 117 -27.29 -33.20 -7.99
N VAL A 118 -26.78 -33.31 -6.76
CA VAL A 118 -27.25 -34.31 -5.78
C VAL A 118 -28.68 -33.98 -5.31
N GLN A 119 -29.02 -32.69 -5.21
CA GLN A 119 -30.35 -32.25 -4.80
C GLN A 119 -31.40 -32.49 -5.92
N ASP A 120 -31.03 -32.33 -7.19
CA ASP A 120 -31.86 -32.72 -8.34
C ASP A 120 -32.11 -34.23 -8.38
N LEU A 121 -31.08 -35.05 -8.14
CA LEU A 121 -31.22 -36.51 -8.04
C LEU A 121 -32.15 -36.92 -6.89
N TYR A 122 -32.01 -36.30 -5.72
CA TYR A 122 -32.91 -36.56 -4.59
C TYR A 122 -34.37 -36.22 -4.93
N LYS A 123 -34.61 -35.07 -5.58
CA LYS A 123 -35.95 -34.69 -6.04
C LYS A 123 -36.53 -35.72 -7.01
N LEU A 124 -35.76 -36.17 -7.99
CA LEU A 124 -36.21 -37.16 -8.97
C LEU A 124 -36.63 -38.50 -8.32
N VAL A 125 -35.95 -38.92 -7.25
CA VAL A 125 -36.32 -40.11 -6.47
C VAL A 125 -37.64 -39.90 -5.72
N MET A 126 -37.82 -38.75 -5.05
CA MET A 126 -39.06 -38.42 -4.33
C MET A 126 -40.26 -38.32 -5.30
N ASP A 127 -40.09 -37.66 -6.44
CA ASP A 127 -41.12 -37.52 -7.48
C ASP A 127 -41.54 -38.91 -8.02
N HIS A 128 -40.58 -39.83 -8.20
CA HIS A 128 -40.88 -41.22 -8.61
C HIS A 128 -41.56 -42.05 -7.52
N GLN A 129 -41.24 -41.84 -6.25
CA GLN A 129 -41.81 -42.62 -5.15
C GLN A 129 -43.27 -42.22 -4.86
N ALA A 130 -43.63 -40.95 -5.05
CA ALA A 130 -45.02 -40.49 -4.97
C ALA A 130 -45.93 -41.16 -6.03
N GLN A 131 -45.39 -41.47 -7.21
CA GLN A 131 -46.08 -42.21 -8.27
C GLN A 131 -46.25 -43.72 -7.99
N GLN A 132 -45.71 -44.23 -6.89
CA GLN A 132 -45.85 -45.64 -6.47
C GLN A 132 -46.76 -45.84 -5.26
N SER A 133 -47.34 -44.76 -4.72
CA SER A 133 -48.21 -44.79 -3.53
C SER A 133 -49.71 -44.55 -3.82
N GLU A 134 -50.13 -44.50 -5.08
CA GLU A 134 -51.55 -44.36 -5.43
C GLU A 134 -52.31 -45.71 -5.53
N ASP A 135 -51.58 -46.84 -5.57
CA ASP A 135 -52.14 -48.21 -5.55
C ASP A 135 -51.83 -48.94 -4.23
N LEU A 136 -52.54 -48.60 -3.14
CA LEU A 136 -52.99 -49.53 -2.06
C LEU A 136 -53.84 -48.79 -1.01
N GLU A 137 -55.02 -49.34 -0.71
CA GLU A 137 -56.11 -48.66 0.03
C GLU A 137 -56.10 -48.85 1.57
N ASP A 138 -56.79 -47.93 2.25
CA ASP A 138 -57.49 -48.04 3.55
C ASP A 138 -57.13 -49.17 4.54
N ILE A 139 -56.45 -48.80 5.64
CA ILE A 139 -56.74 -49.35 6.97
C ILE A 139 -56.80 -48.21 8.01
N GLN A 140 -57.97 -47.99 8.59
CA GLN A 140 -58.27 -47.01 9.64
C GLN A 140 -58.23 -47.67 11.04
N CYS A 141 -57.56 -47.07 12.04
CA CYS A 141 -57.81 -47.40 13.46
C CYS A 141 -57.27 -46.36 14.49
N ASN A 142 -58.15 -45.45 14.93
CA ASN A 142 -58.40 -44.91 16.28
C ASN A 142 -57.29 -44.35 17.22
N GLU A 143 -57.75 -43.54 18.18
CA GLU A 143 -56.98 -42.76 19.17
C GLU A 143 -56.78 -43.48 20.52
N GLU A 144 -55.76 -43.04 21.29
CA GLU A 144 -55.75 -42.71 22.74
C GLU A 144 -54.34 -42.94 23.36
N GLY A 145 -53.81 -42.00 24.18
CA GLY A 145 -52.57 -42.24 24.96
C GLY A 145 -51.63 -41.05 25.25
N GLU A 146 -52.05 -40.08 26.07
CA GLU A 146 -51.19 -39.14 26.84
C GLU A 146 -50.87 -39.76 28.25
N PRO A 147 -49.96 -39.27 29.15
CA PRO A 147 -49.18 -38.01 29.11
C PRO A 147 -47.71 -38.00 29.68
N ASN A 148 -47.04 -36.84 29.52
CA ASN A 148 -46.22 -36.07 30.51
C ASN A 148 -44.79 -36.42 31.05
N LEU A 149 -44.09 -35.30 31.39
CA LEU A 149 -43.02 -35.09 32.42
C LEU A 149 -41.59 -35.67 32.22
N SER A 150 -40.48 -35.06 32.69
CA SER A 150 -40.26 -33.81 33.48
C SER A 150 -38.86 -33.14 33.24
N SER A 151 -38.66 -31.93 33.79
CA SER A 151 -37.40 -31.14 33.81
C SER A 151 -36.87 -30.98 35.25
N PRO A 152 -35.57 -30.66 35.47
CA PRO A 152 -35.18 -29.33 35.98
C PRO A 152 -33.87 -28.79 35.34
N PHE A 153 -33.65 -27.48 35.08
CA PHE A 153 -33.87 -26.22 35.81
C PHE A 153 -32.80 -25.88 36.89
N VAL A 154 -32.03 -24.81 36.64
CA VAL A 154 -31.66 -23.74 37.61
C VAL A 154 -31.30 -22.45 36.85
N ASP A 155 -31.45 -21.30 37.52
CA ASP A 155 -31.51 -19.94 36.97
C ASP A 155 -30.78 -18.93 37.89
N ALA A 156 -30.37 -17.75 37.37
CA ALA A 156 -30.18 -16.46 38.09
C ALA A 156 -29.43 -15.38 37.26
N GLY A 157 -29.84 -14.09 37.37
CA GLY A 157 -28.89 -12.96 37.33
C GLY A 157 -29.20 -11.68 36.50
N THR A 158 -30.16 -10.84 36.91
CA THR A 158 -30.38 -9.45 36.37
C THR A 158 -30.77 -8.49 37.51
N GLN A 159 -30.82 -7.14 37.42
CA GLN A 159 -30.63 -6.14 36.33
C GLN A 159 -29.41 -5.23 36.68
N THR A 160 -29.14 -3.97 36.28
CA THR A 160 -29.75 -2.84 35.51
C THR A 160 -28.77 -2.36 34.41
N ASP A 161 -28.99 -1.44 33.46
CA ASP A 161 -29.80 -0.20 33.25
C ASP A 161 -29.23 1.14 33.79
N SER A 162 -28.99 2.07 32.85
CA SER A 162 -29.07 3.54 32.92
C SER A 162 -28.51 4.15 31.61
N GLY A 163 -29.35 4.82 30.81
CA GLY A 163 -28.96 5.38 29.51
C GLY A 163 -28.77 6.91 29.47
N VAL A 164 -28.30 7.45 28.34
CA VAL A 164 -28.46 8.87 27.97
C VAL A 164 -28.56 9.03 26.44
N SER A 165 -29.33 10.04 26.04
CA SER A 165 -29.64 10.40 24.64
C SER A 165 -28.42 10.65 23.76
N GLY A 166 -28.56 10.33 22.47
CA GLY A 166 -27.52 10.44 21.46
C GLY A 166 -27.16 11.84 20.97
N CYS A 167 -26.17 11.83 20.07
CA CYS A 167 -25.83 12.92 19.15
C CYS A 167 -25.16 12.32 17.90
N GLU A 168 -25.38 12.92 16.73
CA GLU A 168 -24.66 12.53 15.51
C GLU A 168 -23.16 12.85 15.63
N PRO A 169 -22.26 11.99 15.14
CA PRO A 169 -20.85 12.32 14.96
C PRO A 169 -20.69 13.27 13.75
N THR A 170 -21.01 14.55 13.95
CA THR A 170 -20.78 15.61 12.95
C THR A 170 -19.29 15.70 12.65
N PHE A 171 -18.91 15.26 11.44
CA PHE A 171 -17.51 15.09 11.03
C PHE A 171 -16.86 16.43 10.66
N VAL A 172 -16.65 17.29 11.65
CA VAL A 172 -15.95 18.57 11.50
C VAL A 172 -14.47 18.30 11.22
N ASN A 173 -14.04 18.56 9.99
CA ASN A 173 -12.61 18.66 9.65
C ASN A 173 -12.00 19.85 10.40
N LYS A 174 -11.50 19.59 11.62
CA LYS A 174 -10.52 20.47 12.26
C LYS A 174 -9.17 20.15 11.65
N ASP A 175 -8.61 21.10 10.91
CA ASP A 175 -7.23 21.01 10.43
C ASP A 175 -6.30 20.74 11.61
N VAL A 176 -5.69 19.55 11.64
CA VAL A 176 -4.73 19.19 12.68
C VAL A 176 -3.48 20.03 12.43
N GLN A 177 -3.37 21.15 13.15
CA GLN A 177 -2.14 21.92 13.20
C GLN A 177 -1.03 21.01 13.73
N ILE A 178 -0.16 20.57 12.83
CA ILE A 178 1.11 19.93 13.18
C ILE A 178 2.04 21.03 13.70
N GLY A 179 1.75 21.52 14.90
CA GLY A 179 2.72 22.26 15.70
C GLY A 179 3.94 21.37 15.90
N SER A 180 5.14 21.95 15.91
CA SER A 180 6.40 21.21 15.97
C SER A 180 6.52 20.37 17.25
N ILE A 181 6.06 19.12 17.20
CA ILE A 181 6.20 18.16 18.29
C ILE A 181 7.69 17.95 18.52
N ASN A 182 8.19 18.51 19.62
CA ASN A 182 9.59 18.36 20.02
C ASN A 182 9.79 16.94 20.57
N VAL A 183 10.08 16.01 19.66
CA VAL A 183 10.12 14.54 19.86
C VAL A 183 10.96 14.12 21.07
N CYS A 184 11.96 14.91 21.46
CA CYS A 184 12.77 14.71 22.67
C CYS A 184 11.94 14.65 23.98
N HIS A 185 10.69 15.12 23.99
CA HIS A 185 9.79 15.02 25.15
C HIS A 185 8.98 13.71 25.19
N LEU A 186 8.94 12.95 24.09
CA LEU A 186 8.21 11.68 23.98
C LEU A 186 9.07 10.48 24.40
N ILE A 187 10.38 10.54 24.16
CA ILE A 187 11.32 9.46 24.46
C ILE A 187 12.05 9.79 25.76
N LYS A 188 11.61 9.23 26.89
CA LYS A 188 12.20 9.47 28.21
C LYS A 188 12.94 8.27 28.79
N ASN A 189 12.50 7.06 28.45
CA ASN A 189 13.01 5.79 28.96
C ASN A 189 13.38 4.85 27.80
N ASP A 190 14.20 3.83 28.09
CA ASP A 190 14.59 2.80 27.11
C ASP A 190 13.38 2.13 26.44
N LYS A 191 12.29 1.93 27.19
CA LYS A 191 11.03 1.39 26.67
C LYS A 191 10.39 2.30 25.60
N ASP A 192 10.43 3.61 25.81
CA ASP A 192 9.86 4.58 24.86
C ASP A 192 10.72 4.63 23.59
N LEU A 193 12.05 4.56 23.75
CA LEU A 193 13.02 4.48 22.66
C LEU A 193 12.79 3.21 21.83
N SER A 194 12.67 2.05 22.48
CA SER A 194 12.41 0.76 21.85
C SER A 194 11.10 0.77 21.06
N ILE A 195 10.01 1.31 21.63
CA ILE A 195 8.71 1.42 20.94
C ILE A 195 8.77 2.38 19.74
N MET A 196 9.47 3.52 19.86
CA MET A 196 9.50 4.54 18.79
C MET A 196 10.56 4.30 17.71
N THR A 197 11.62 3.54 17.99
CA THR A 197 12.80 3.41 17.09
C THR A 197 13.27 1.98 16.85
N GLY A 198 12.82 1.01 17.66
CA GLY A 198 13.33 -0.37 17.65
C GLY A 198 14.67 -0.56 18.38
N ILE A 199 15.28 0.51 18.92
CA ILE A 199 16.54 0.42 19.67
C ILE A 199 16.25 0.07 21.14
N GLU A 200 16.79 -1.04 21.62
CA GLU A 200 16.43 -1.64 22.92
C GLU A 200 16.73 -0.73 24.13
N ASN A 201 17.78 0.10 24.07
CA ASN A 201 18.18 1.00 25.15
C ASN A 201 19.08 2.16 24.65
N PHE A 202 19.17 3.22 25.46
CA PHE A 202 20.01 4.39 25.20
C PHE A 202 21.51 4.08 25.14
N GLY A 203 21.99 2.99 25.76
CA GLY A 203 23.38 2.56 25.66
C GLY A 203 23.79 2.22 24.22
N ILE A 204 22.93 1.50 23.50
CA ILE A 204 23.11 1.19 22.07
C ILE A 204 23.07 2.48 21.24
N LEU A 205 22.11 3.37 21.51
CA LEU A 205 22.00 4.65 20.79
C LEU A 205 23.26 5.52 20.95
N ASN A 206 23.76 5.65 22.18
CA ASN A 206 24.96 6.43 22.47
C ASN A 206 26.21 5.82 21.82
N ALA A 207 26.37 4.50 21.85
CA ALA A 207 27.47 3.81 21.17
C ALA A 207 27.46 4.05 19.64
N ILE A 208 26.27 4.09 19.01
CA ILE A 208 26.13 4.45 17.59
C ILE A 208 26.54 5.91 17.35
N VAL A 209 26.12 6.84 18.23
CA VAL A 209 26.50 8.25 18.15
C VAL A 209 28.01 8.45 18.29
N ASP A 210 28.67 7.73 19.20
CA ASP A 210 30.13 7.81 19.38
C ASP A 210 30.91 7.23 18.18
N ILE A 211 30.42 6.15 17.57
CA ILE A 211 30.96 5.62 16.31
C ILE A 211 30.81 6.67 15.18
N LEU A 212 29.67 7.34 15.06
CA LEU A 212 29.46 8.39 14.05
C LEU A 212 30.33 9.63 14.31
N ASN A 213 30.51 10.03 15.56
CA ASN A 213 31.36 11.16 15.97
C ASN A 213 32.85 10.88 15.69
N THR A 214 33.33 9.66 16.01
CA THR A 214 34.71 9.26 15.75
C THR A 214 34.99 9.15 14.25
N VAL A 215 34.13 8.50 13.47
CA VAL A 215 34.26 8.41 12.00
C VAL A 215 34.25 9.80 11.34
N SER A 216 33.35 10.69 11.76
CA SER A 216 33.28 12.06 11.23
C SER A 216 34.55 12.87 11.57
N SER A 217 35.07 12.71 12.79
CA SER A 217 36.33 13.34 13.23
C SER A 217 37.55 12.83 12.46
N ILE A 218 37.57 11.55 12.08
CA ILE A 218 38.63 10.94 11.27
C ILE A 218 38.61 11.52 9.85
N GLN A 219 37.43 11.67 9.21
CA GLN A 219 37.34 12.26 7.87
C GLN A 219 37.80 13.73 7.83
N LEU A 220 37.47 14.53 8.85
CA LEU A 220 37.93 15.92 8.94
C LEU A 220 39.47 16.01 9.07
N LYS A 221 40.07 15.13 9.90
CA LYS A 221 41.54 15.08 10.05
C LYS A 221 42.25 14.60 8.79
N SER A 222 41.71 13.60 8.08
CA SER A 222 42.34 13.10 6.85
C SER A 222 42.32 14.15 5.73
N HIS A 223 41.22 14.91 5.59
CA HIS A 223 41.14 16.01 4.62
C HIS A 223 42.14 17.14 4.93
N LEU A 224 42.38 17.46 6.20
CA LEU A 224 43.34 18.49 6.63
C LEU A 224 44.81 18.11 6.37
N MET A 225 45.16 16.83 6.39
CA MET A 225 46.54 16.41 6.09
C MET A 225 46.85 16.41 4.58
N ILE A 226 45.86 16.13 3.73
CA ILE A 226 46.02 16.17 2.27
C ILE A 226 46.24 17.60 1.74
N THR A 227 45.71 18.62 2.43
CA THR A 227 45.80 20.03 1.99
C THR A 227 47.11 20.74 2.36
N ASN A 228 48.01 20.13 3.14
CA ASN A 228 49.23 20.76 3.66
C ASN A 228 50.54 20.19 3.04
N GLN A 229 50.48 19.71 1.79
CA GLN A 229 51.65 19.23 1.03
C GLN A 229 51.79 19.93 -0.34
N LYS A 230 51.71 21.26 -0.35
CA LYS A 230 51.99 22.13 -1.49
C LYS A 230 52.57 23.47 -1.05
#